data_AF-A0A7S0F2V2-F1
#
_entry.id   AF-A0A7S0F2V2-F1
#
_cell.length_a   1.000
_cell.length_b   1.000
_cell.length_c   1.000
_cell.angle_alpha   90.00
_cell.angle_beta   90.00
_cell.angle_gamma   90.00
#
_symmetry.space_group_name_H-M   'P 1'
#
loop_
_entity.id
_entity.type
_entity.pdbx_description
1 polymer ?
#
loop_
_entity_poly.entity_id
_entity_poly.type
_entity_poly.pdbx_seq_one_letter_code
_entity_poly.pdbx_strand_id
1 'polypeptide(L)'
;GKQVMDRMRTKSNLTEEEMARIRFLPAMNEVEYKNMFAIVDVILDSYPFGGHTTSMEALSVGRPIVTLPTDFMSGRCTQGFLSFFGLQELIARDLEDFIRISVKVGKDAGLRERLPK
;
A
#
# COMPACT_ATOMS: atom_id res chain seq x y z
N GLY A 1 9.94 -10.83 -10.73
CA GLY A 1 10.65 -9.57 -11.04
C GLY A 1 10.59 -9.22 -12.52
N LYS A 2 11.49 -9.79 -13.33
CA LYS A 2 11.70 -9.41 -14.76
C LYS A 2 10.43 -9.42 -15.63
N GLN A 3 9.62 -10.49 -15.54
CA GLN A 3 8.40 -10.61 -16.34
C GLN A 3 7.31 -9.57 -16.02
N VAL A 4 7.26 -9.05 -14.78
CA VAL A 4 6.29 -8.01 -14.38
C VAL A 4 6.76 -6.64 -14.87
N MET A 5 8.07 -6.36 -14.77
CA MET A 5 8.70 -5.17 -15.34
C MET A 5 8.45 -5.07 -16.84
N ASP A 6 8.67 -6.17 -17.56
CA ASP A 6 8.47 -6.22 -19.02
C ASP A 6 7.00 -5.98 -19.38
N ARG A 7 6.06 -6.49 -18.57
CA ARG A 7 4.62 -6.21 -18.72
C ARG A 7 4.24 -4.77 -18.42
N MET A 8 4.83 -4.13 -17.39
CA MET A 8 4.56 -2.73 -17.09
C MET A 8 5.14 -1.80 -18.16
N ARG A 9 6.36 -2.07 -18.65
CA ARG A 9 6.96 -1.32 -19.76
C ARG A 9 6.15 -1.39 -21.04
N THR A 10 5.53 -2.54 -21.31
CA THR A 10 4.79 -2.76 -22.56
C THR A 10 3.32 -2.32 -22.51
N LYS A 11 2.73 -2.19 -21.31
CA LYS A 11 1.28 -1.93 -21.15
C LYS A 11 0.95 -0.61 -20.45
N SER A 12 1.93 0.12 -19.96
CA SER A 12 1.69 1.42 -19.32
C SER A 12 1.97 2.57 -20.28
N ASN A 13 1.30 3.70 -20.07
CA ASN A 13 1.58 4.96 -20.77
C ASN A 13 2.58 5.82 -19.98
N LEU A 14 3.43 5.19 -19.17
CA LEU A 14 4.40 5.90 -18.32
C LEU A 14 5.57 6.41 -19.17
N THR A 15 6.00 7.63 -18.88
CA THR A 15 7.24 8.19 -19.42
C THR A 15 8.47 7.49 -18.84
N GLU A 16 9.63 7.63 -19.51
CA GLU A 16 10.90 7.10 -18.98
C GLU A 16 11.23 7.67 -17.60
N GLU A 17 10.89 8.94 -17.34
CA GLU A 17 11.10 9.58 -16.04
C GLU A 17 10.23 8.95 -14.95
N GLU A 18 8.96 8.66 -15.24
CA GLU A 18 8.06 7.99 -14.30
C GLU A 18 8.49 6.54 -14.06
N MET A 19 8.87 5.82 -15.11
CA MET A 19 9.41 4.46 -15.01
C MET A 19 10.67 4.43 -14.14
N ALA A 20 11.51 5.46 -14.20
CA ALA A 20 12.71 5.58 -13.38
C ALA A 20 12.41 5.74 -11.87
N ARG A 21 11.16 6.03 -11.47
CA ARG A 21 10.72 6.09 -10.06
C ARG A 21 10.25 4.74 -9.52
N ILE A 22 10.04 3.74 -10.39
CA ILE A 22 9.57 2.41 -9.99
C ILE A 22 10.78 1.52 -9.69
N ARG A 23 10.74 0.81 -8.56
CA ARG A 23 11.77 -0.16 -8.14
C ARG A 23 11.10 -1.49 -7.84
N PHE A 24 11.60 -2.56 -8.46
CA PHE A 24 11.20 -3.92 -8.15
C PHE A 24 12.29 -4.55 -7.30
N LEU A 25 11.92 -4.92 -6.09
CA LEU A 25 12.86 -5.55 -5.17
C LEU A 25 12.95 -7.07 -5.46
N PRO A 26 14.12 -7.70 -5.25
CA PRO A 26 14.26 -9.14 -5.38
C PRO A 26 13.48 -9.87 -4.28
N ALA A 27 13.36 -11.19 -4.41
CA ALA A 27 12.87 -12.00 -3.31
C ALA A 27 13.80 -11.83 -2.09
N MET A 28 13.21 -11.67 -0.92
CA MET A 28 13.90 -11.43 0.34
C MET A 28 13.64 -12.59 1.29
N ASN A 29 14.55 -12.80 2.26
CA ASN A 29 14.23 -13.63 3.40
C ASN A 29 13.25 -12.90 4.35
N GLU A 30 12.74 -13.62 5.35
CA GLU A 30 11.72 -13.09 6.27
C GLU A 30 12.18 -11.82 7.02
N VAL A 31 13.44 -11.79 7.47
CA VAL A 31 14.00 -10.67 8.24
C VAL A 31 14.16 -9.43 7.34
N GLU A 32 14.70 -9.63 6.14
CA GLU A 32 14.84 -8.56 5.15
C GLU A 32 13.47 -7.97 4.75
N TYR A 33 12.48 -8.84 4.52
CA TYR A 33 11.13 -8.43 4.15
C TYR A 33 10.45 -7.62 5.27
N LYS A 34 10.57 -8.06 6.53
CA LYS A 34 10.04 -7.31 7.68
C LYS A 34 10.72 -5.96 7.83
N ASN A 35 12.04 -5.91 7.69
CA ASN A 35 12.80 -4.66 7.77
C ASN A 35 12.49 -3.70 6.61
N MET A 36 12.10 -4.22 5.45
CA MET A 36 11.67 -3.39 4.31
C MET A 36 10.47 -2.50 4.69
N PHE A 37 9.52 -2.97 5.49
CA PHE A 37 8.41 -2.12 5.93
C PHE A 37 8.87 -0.91 6.74
N ALA A 38 10.00 -0.99 7.44
CA ALA A 38 10.50 0.11 8.26
C ALA A 38 10.92 1.35 7.42
N ILE A 39 11.22 1.16 6.13
CA ILE A 39 11.58 2.24 5.21
C ILE A 39 10.42 2.68 4.31
N VAL A 40 9.23 2.10 4.47
CA VAL A 40 8.04 2.48 3.71
C VAL A 40 7.30 3.59 4.44
N ASP A 41 6.97 4.65 3.71
CA ASP A 41 6.14 5.75 4.23
C ASP A 41 4.64 5.41 4.17
N VAL A 42 4.18 4.86 3.04
CA VAL A 42 2.78 4.52 2.80
C VAL A 42 2.67 3.31 1.90
N ILE A 43 1.70 2.44 2.20
CA ILE A 43 1.38 1.26 1.41
C ILE A 43 0.05 1.51 0.71
N LEU A 44 0.02 1.18 -0.58
CA LEU A 44 -1.18 1.21 -1.39
C LEU A 44 -1.70 -0.22 -1.48
N ASP A 45 -2.90 -0.45 -0.94
CA ASP A 45 -3.53 -1.76 -1.05
C ASP A 45 -3.88 -2.08 -2.51
N SER A 46 -3.82 -3.34 -2.88
CA SER A 46 -4.14 -3.77 -4.24
C SER A 46 -5.65 -3.80 -4.48
N TYR A 47 -6.04 -3.57 -5.73
CA TYR A 47 -7.43 -3.59 -6.19
C TYR A 47 -7.55 -4.52 -7.41
N PRO A 48 -8.65 -5.29 -7.57
CA PRO A 48 -9.81 -5.44 -6.67
C PRO A 48 -9.59 -6.48 -5.56
N PHE A 49 -8.43 -7.13 -5.55
CA PHE A 49 -8.02 -8.11 -4.54
C PHE A 49 -7.05 -7.44 -3.59
N GLY A 50 -7.51 -7.15 -2.37
CA GLY A 50 -6.73 -6.49 -1.34
C GLY A 50 -5.77 -7.44 -0.63
N GLY A 51 -4.89 -6.86 0.17
CA GLY A 51 -3.97 -7.56 1.02
C GLY A 51 -4.67 -8.27 2.18
N HIS A 52 -3.96 -9.26 2.72
CA HIS A 52 -4.34 -9.96 3.94
C HIS A 52 -3.14 -10.02 4.88
N THR A 53 -2.22 -10.95 4.64
CA THR A 53 -0.99 -11.11 5.42
C THR A 53 -0.11 -9.87 5.35
N THR A 54 0.17 -9.36 4.15
CA THR A 54 0.96 -8.14 3.93
C THR A 54 0.37 -6.91 4.64
N SER A 55 -0.96 -6.77 4.67
CA SER A 55 -1.64 -5.68 5.38
C SER A 55 -1.45 -5.80 6.89
N MET A 56 -1.56 -7.01 7.43
CA MET A 56 -1.34 -7.27 8.85
C MET A 56 0.13 -7.05 9.26
N GLU A 57 1.08 -7.49 8.43
CA GLU A 57 2.51 -7.27 8.66
C GLU A 57 2.85 -5.77 8.67
N ALA A 58 2.34 -5.02 7.70
CA ALA A 58 2.48 -3.57 7.66
C ALA A 58 1.94 -2.88 8.92
N LEU A 59 0.72 -3.21 9.32
CA LEU A 59 0.07 -2.63 10.50
C LEU A 59 0.82 -3.00 11.77
N SER A 60 1.39 -4.21 11.88
CA SER A 60 2.15 -4.65 13.06
C SER A 60 3.45 -3.88 13.31
N VAL A 61 3.94 -3.12 12.32
CA VAL A 61 5.08 -2.21 12.46
C VAL A 61 4.68 -0.74 12.31
N GLY A 62 3.39 -0.45 12.48
CA GLY A 62 2.82 0.90 12.48
C GLY A 62 2.89 1.61 11.13
N ARG A 63 2.84 0.86 10.01
CA ARG A 63 2.91 1.45 8.66
C ARG A 63 1.51 1.65 8.08
N PRO A 64 1.17 2.87 7.62
CA PRO A 64 -0.14 3.11 7.05
C PRO A 64 -0.34 2.35 5.75
N ILE A 65 -1.52 1.74 5.63
CA ILE A 65 -2.02 1.17 4.40
C ILE A 65 -3.32 1.88 4.02
N VAL A 66 -3.38 2.41 2.79
CA VAL A 66 -4.59 3.00 2.21
C VAL A 66 -5.28 1.93 1.38
N THR A 67 -6.58 1.72 1.58
CA THR A 67 -7.35 0.67 0.88
C THR A 67 -8.57 1.23 0.17
N LEU A 68 -8.94 0.61 -0.95
CA LEU A 68 -10.20 0.84 -1.66
C LEU A 68 -11.01 -0.47 -1.63
N PRO A 69 -12.00 -0.58 -0.73
CA PRO A 69 -12.78 -1.80 -0.58
C PRO A 69 -13.56 -2.17 -1.84
N THR A 70 -13.82 -3.46 -2.02
CA THR A 70 -14.72 -3.99 -3.05
C THR A 70 -15.89 -4.73 -2.42
N ASP A 71 -16.88 -5.14 -3.22
CA ASP A 71 -18.03 -5.90 -2.72
C ASP A 71 -17.63 -7.29 -2.20
N PHE A 72 -16.53 -7.85 -2.72
CA PHE A 72 -16.06 -9.18 -2.38
C PHE A 72 -15.21 -9.19 -1.11
N MET A 73 -15.27 -10.29 -0.36
CA MET A 73 -14.46 -10.47 0.86
C MET A 73 -12.96 -10.28 0.61
N SER A 74 -12.48 -10.70 -0.57
CA SER A 74 -11.09 -10.55 -0.98
C SER A 74 -10.61 -9.10 -1.09
N GLY A 75 -11.51 -8.13 -1.23
CA GLY A 75 -11.18 -6.70 -1.22
C GLY A 75 -11.47 -6.01 0.11
N ARG A 76 -11.90 -6.74 1.16
CA ARG A 76 -12.35 -6.15 2.44
C ARG A 76 -11.53 -6.55 3.66
N CYS A 77 -10.50 -7.38 3.51
CA CYS A 77 -9.64 -7.77 4.64
C CYS A 77 -8.94 -6.55 5.26
N THR A 78 -8.24 -5.74 4.46
CA THR A 78 -7.59 -4.51 4.95
C THR A 78 -8.58 -3.53 5.57
N GLN A 79 -9.77 -3.36 4.96
CA GLN A 79 -10.84 -2.54 5.53
C GLN A 79 -11.24 -3.00 6.95
N GLY A 80 -11.37 -4.31 7.15
CA GLY A 80 -11.68 -4.90 8.45
C GLY A 80 -10.62 -4.60 9.50
N PHE A 81 -9.34 -4.76 9.14
CA PHE A 81 -8.22 -4.43 10.04
C PHE A 81 -8.21 -2.94 10.42
N LEU A 82 -8.31 -2.04 9.44
CA LEU A 82 -8.33 -0.61 9.69
C LEU A 82 -9.52 -0.19 10.56
N SER A 83 -10.69 -0.77 10.34
CA SER A 83 -11.87 -0.52 11.17
C SER A 83 -11.66 -0.98 12.61
N PHE A 84 -11.01 -2.13 12.81
CA PHE A 84 -10.67 -2.66 14.13
C PHE A 84 -9.68 -1.78 14.89
N PHE A 85 -8.69 -1.21 14.19
CA PHE A 85 -7.71 -0.30 14.79
C PHE A 85 -8.18 1.16 14.91
N GLY A 86 -9.40 1.49 14.47
CA GLY A 86 -9.91 2.87 14.50
C GLY A 86 -9.25 3.81 13.48
N LEU A 87 -8.81 3.27 12.34
CA LEU A 87 -8.09 3.95 11.26
C LEU A 87 -8.94 4.13 10.01
N GLN A 88 -10.21 4.49 10.18
CA GLN A 88 -11.16 4.62 9.08
C GLN A 88 -10.78 5.72 8.08
N GLU A 89 -9.94 6.68 8.46
CA GLU A 89 -9.42 7.72 7.57
C GLU A 89 -8.50 7.19 6.47
N LEU A 90 -8.05 5.93 6.59
CA LEU A 90 -7.25 5.23 5.57
C LEU A 90 -8.10 4.36 4.63
N ILE A 91 -9.42 4.33 4.82
CA ILE A 91 -10.38 3.59 3.97
C ILE A 91 -10.98 4.55 2.95
N ALA A 92 -10.62 4.37 1.68
CA ALA A 92 -11.14 5.17 0.57
C ALA A 92 -12.57 4.75 0.19
N ARG A 93 -13.38 5.72 -0.23
CA ARG A 93 -14.76 5.49 -0.71
C ARG A 93 -14.84 5.27 -2.22
N ASP A 94 -13.88 5.81 -2.95
CA ASP A 94 -13.75 5.72 -4.40
C ASP A 94 -12.27 5.93 -4.79
N LEU A 95 -11.99 5.88 -6.11
CA LEU A 95 -10.63 6.03 -6.63
C LEU A 95 -10.03 7.42 -6.35
N GLU A 96 -10.84 8.48 -6.43
CA GLU A 96 -10.34 9.84 -6.22
C GLU A 96 -9.97 10.05 -4.74
N ASP A 97 -10.80 9.53 -3.85
CA ASP A 97 -10.55 9.50 -2.41
C ASP A 97 -9.31 8.67 -2.08
N PHE A 98 -9.11 7.53 -2.75
CA PHE A 98 -7.92 6.70 -2.61
C PHE A 98 -6.65 7.46 -2.96
N ILE A 99 -6.63 8.17 -4.09
CA ILE A 99 -5.49 8.99 -4.52
C ILE A 99 -5.26 10.12 -3.50
N ARG A 100 -6.31 10.83 -3.09
CA ARG A 100 -6.25 11.94 -2.14
C ARG A 100 -5.64 11.50 -0.80
N ILE A 101 -6.12 10.40 -0.23
CA ILE A 101 -5.63 9.85 1.04
C ILE A 101 -4.16 9.41 0.87
N SER A 102 -3.85 8.68 -0.20
CA SER A 102 -2.50 8.20 -0.50
C SER A 102 -1.47 9.32 -0.57
N VAL A 103 -1.79 10.40 -1.29
CA VAL A 103 -0.91 11.58 -1.41
C VAL A 103 -0.76 12.29 -0.07
N LYS A 104 -1.85 12.46 0.69
CA LYS A 104 -1.82 13.10 2.01
C LYS A 104 -0.90 12.33 2.96
N VAL A 105 -1.11 11.02 3.08
CA VAL A 105 -0.33 10.16 3.98
C VAL A 105 1.13 10.05 3.52
N GLY A 106 1.39 9.96 2.22
CA GLY A 106 2.75 9.91 1.67
C GLY A 106 3.55 11.20 1.93
N LYS A 107 2.90 12.37 1.94
CA LYS A 107 3.59 13.67 2.12
C LYS A 107 3.67 14.16 3.57
N ASP A 108 2.77 13.72 4.45
CA ASP A 108 2.68 14.23 5.82
C ASP A 108 3.31 13.25 6.83
N ALA A 109 4.58 13.46 7.16
CA ALA A 109 5.29 12.66 8.17
C ALA A 109 4.66 12.77 9.57
N GLY A 110 4.14 13.95 9.93
CA GLY A 110 3.49 14.17 11.23
C GLY A 110 2.15 13.45 11.34
N LEU A 111 1.44 13.25 10.22
CA LEU A 111 0.30 12.33 10.18
C LEU A 111 0.74 10.89 10.43
N ARG A 112 1.81 10.41 9.77
CA ARG A 112 2.31 9.04 9.94
C ARG A 112 2.74 8.74 11.37
N GLU A 113 3.38 9.70 12.05
CA GLU A 113 3.82 9.55 13.44
C GLU A 113 2.67 9.44 14.45
N ARG A 114 1.50 10.00 14.13
CA ARG A 114 0.31 9.99 14.99
C ARG A 114 -0.53 8.73 14.85
N LEU A 115 -0.27 7.91 13.83
CA LEU A 115 -0.99 6.65 13.66
C LEU A 115 -0.63 5.67 14.80
N PRO A 116 -1.60 4.87 15.28
CA PRO A 116 -1.34 3.81 16.24
C PRO A 116 -0.25 2.88 15.71
N LYS A 117 0.68 2.50 16.60
CA LYS A 117 1.75 1.53 16.32
C LYS A 117 1.47 0.23 17.06
#